data_AF-A0A4R8QI52-F1
#
_entry.id   AF-A0A4R8QI52-F1
#
_cell.length_a   1.000
_cell.length_b   1.000
_cell.length_c   1.000
_cell.angle_alpha   90.00
_cell.angle_beta   90.00
_cell.angle_gamma   90.00
#
_symmetry.space_group_name_H-M   'P 1'
#
loop_
_entity.id
_entity.type
_entity.pdbx_description
1 polymer ?
#
loop_
_entity_poly.entity_id
_entity_poly.type
_entity_poly.pdbx_seq_one_letter_code
_entity_poly.pdbx_strand_id
1 'polypeptide(L)'
;MDGPSVPFTVRVLDDGVGVGPVAAAPAVPRDGFDHLLPATSRAKHDHIAVPRADDLEFLQRELLVGRLNDVQDLLWICGRPMPPRPLHYQTLTSREIHVTENPELHLVWAKNRLFVKPMPRWLLDPDFWAVHIVPPGKDDDADDDKLQAAGPRRQLAACALGFLFTYTALVAYESDFRIAVDKGLLPPMSWAGWRALSAQVVRGHCYASVNPRYWYGELRLSRLNKIYRVRMGHWLRGYSKVVSHAVYEDLLRDNFATLAAVLGYVVIVLTAMQVGLSTERLEGDGVFQSVSYGFTVFSILAPLVACLAILAVVAVMFASSWMVTKVYERKRFQEMGVEPFWRGQTKGRRYRHVADANT
;
A
#
# COMPACT_ATOMS: atom_id res chain seq x y z
N MET A 1 17.64 -10.73 22.31
CA MET A 1 16.65 -9.75 21.83
C MET A 1 15.55 -9.76 22.85
N ASP A 2 15.49 -8.71 23.66
CA ASP A 2 14.47 -8.58 24.69
C ASP A 2 13.09 -8.66 24.03
N GLY A 3 12.16 -9.36 24.67
CA GLY A 3 10.80 -9.53 24.15
C GLY A 3 10.15 -8.17 23.88
N PRO A 4 9.10 -8.12 23.03
CA PRO A 4 8.37 -6.88 22.78
C PRO A 4 7.87 -6.29 24.11
N SER A 5 8.42 -5.15 24.49
CA SER A 5 7.98 -4.37 25.64
C SER A 5 6.91 -3.35 25.21
N VAL A 6 6.23 -2.76 26.20
CA VAL A 6 5.27 -1.68 25.94
C VAL A 6 6.03 -0.52 25.25
N PRO A 7 5.55 -0.02 24.09
CA PRO A 7 6.32 0.91 23.26
C PRO A 7 6.41 2.35 23.82
N PHE A 8 5.54 2.70 24.76
CA PHE A 8 5.50 4.02 25.37
C PHE A 8 4.81 3.96 26.74
N THR A 9 5.05 4.98 27.57
CA THR A 9 4.41 5.15 28.89
C THR A 9 3.56 6.42 28.97
N VAL A 10 3.58 7.27 27.94
CA VAL A 10 2.79 8.51 27.90
C VAL A 10 1.30 8.19 27.77
N ARG A 11 0.47 8.82 28.62
CA ARG A 11 -0.99 8.70 28.59
C ARG A 11 -1.63 9.90 27.91
N VAL A 12 -1.66 9.88 26.57
CA VAL A 12 -2.17 11.00 25.76
C VAL A 12 -3.69 11.19 25.79
N LEU A 13 -4.42 10.18 26.29
CA LEU A 13 -5.88 10.21 26.38
C LEU A 13 -6.40 10.91 27.65
N ASP A 14 -5.55 11.07 28.68
CA ASP A 14 -5.91 11.68 29.95
C ASP A 14 -5.94 13.22 29.84
N ASP A 15 -5.16 13.80 28.92
CA ASP A 15 -5.05 15.25 28.68
C ASP A 15 -6.33 15.89 28.10
N GLY A 16 -7.32 15.10 27.69
CA GLY A 16 -8.54 15.57 27.01
C GLY A 16 -9.68 16.04 27.93
N VAL A 17 -9.55 15.91 29.25
CA VAL A 17 -10.60 16.33 30.23
C VAL A 17 -10.43 17.81 30.61
N GLY A 18 -10.56 18.69 29.62
CA GLY A 18 -10.32 20.13 29.80
C GLY A 18 -11.32 21.01 29.06
N VAL A 19 -12.62 20.93 29.40
CA VAL A 19 -13.62 21.95 29.05
C VAL A 19 -14.65 22.12 30.19
N GLY A 20 -14.47 23.15 31.03
CA GLY A 20 -15.52 23.82 31.85
C GLY A 20 -16.22 23.03 32.97
N PRO A 21 -16.84 23.71 33.97
CA PRO A 21 -17.50 23.05 35.10
C PRO A 21 -18.87 22.53 34.64
N VAL A 22 -18.87 21.42 33.92
CA VAL A 22 -20.08 20.62 33.72
C VAL A 22 -20.07 19.55 34.79
N ALA A 23 -21.17 19.50 35.54
CA ALA A 23 -21.44 18.60 36.65
C ALA A 23 -20.77 17.24 36.45
N ALA A 24 -20.04 16.80 37.48
CA ALA A 24 -19.34 15.52 37.54
C ALA A 24 -20.22 14.41 36.98
N ALA A 25 -19.99 14.05 35.72
CA ALA A 25 -20.44 12.78 35.20
C ALA A 25 -19.80 11.71 36.10
N PRO A 26 -20.58 10.74 36.60
CA PRO A 26 -20.06 9.76 37.53
C PRO A 26 -18.87 9.07 36.88
N ALA A 27 -17.75 9.03 37.61
CA ALA A 27 -16.56 8.30 37.20
C ALA A 27 -16.99 6.85 36.89
N VAL A 28 -17.07 6.52 35.61
CA VAL A 28 -17.33 5.15 35.17
C VAL A 28 -16.21 4.30 35.77
N PRO A 29 -16.53 3.25 36.54
CA PRO A 29 -15.52 2.36 37.09
C PRO A 29 -14.58 1.88 35.98
N ARG A 30 -13.27 1.99 36.18
CA ARG A 30 -12.20 1.64 35.22
C ARG A 30 -12.04 0.11 35.03
N ASP A 31 -13.11 -0.65 35.17
CA ASP A 31 -13.11 -2.10 35.06
C ASP A 31 -13.37 -2.50 33.60
N GLY A 32 -12.45 -2.10 32.70
CA GLY A 32 -12.46 -2.57 31.31
C GLY A 32 -12.00 -1.55 30.26
N PHE A 33 -11.37 -2.06 29.19
CA PHE A 33 -10.95 -1.26 28.03
C PHE A 33 -12.09 -1.04 27.01
N ASP A 34 -13.30 -1.55 27.28
CA ASP A 34 -14.42 -1.55 26.32
C ASP A 34 -14.84 -0.14 25.88
N HIS A 35 -14.67 0.87 26.74
CA HIS A 35 -14.93 2.28 26.42
C HIS A 35 -13.98 2.87 25.36
N LEU A 36 -12.84 2.21 25.09
CA LEU A 36 -11.88 2.59 24.05
C LEU A 36 -12.15 1.90 22.71
N LEU A 37 -13.01 0.87 22.71
CA LEU A 37 -13.33 0.06 21.54
C LEU A 37 -14.44 0.71 20.70
N PRO A 38 -14.56 0.37 19.41
CA PRO A 38 -15.66 0.84 18.58
C PRO A 38 -17.01 0.29 19.07
N ALA A 39 -18.11 0.99 18.76
CA ALA A 39 -19.44 0.62 19.23
C ALA A 39 -19.86 -0.80 18.76
N THR A 40 -19.51 -1.17 17.53
CA THR A 40 -19.78 -2.49 16.97
C THR A 40 -18.67 -2.88 16.00
N SER A 41 -18.55 -4.18 15.71
CA SER A 41 -17.66 -4.71 14.69
C SER A 41 -18.34 -5.82 13.89
N ARG A 42 -17.90 -6.04 12.65
CA ARG A 42 -18.37 -7.18 11.84
C ARG A 42 -17.49 -8.40 12.10
N ALA A 43 -18.04 -9.40 12.78
CA ALA A 43 -17.42 -10.69 13.00
C ALA A 43 -17.46 -11.56 11.72
N LYS A 44 -16.97 -12.81 11.80
CA LYS A 44 -17.11 -13.80 10.73
C LYS A 44 -18.58 -13.92 10.28
N HIS A 45 -18.76 -14.20 8.98
CA HIS A 45 -20.07 -14.33 8.32
C HIS A 45 -20.93 -13.05 8.36
N ASP A 46 -20.28 -11.87 8.41
CA ASP A 46 -20.92 -10.55 8.39
C ASP A 46 -21.86 -10.26 9.59
N HIS A 47 -21.75 -11.05 10.66
CA HIS A 47 -22.49 -10.84 11.90
C HIS A 47 -22.01 -9.57 12.61
N ILE A 48 -22.94 -8.80 13.16
CA ILE A 48 -22.62 -7.59 13.93
C ILE A 48 -22.49 -8.00 15.40
N ALA A 49 -21.34 -7.69 16.01
CA ALA A 49 -21.03 -8.00 17.41
C ALA A 49 -20.48 -6.78 18.14
N VAL A 50 -20.68 -6.74 19.45
CA VAL A 50 -20.03 -5.77 20.35
C VAL A 50 -18.60 -6.28 20.59
N PRO A 51 -17.56 -5.50 20.23
CA PRO A 51 -16.17 -5.92 20.44
C PRO A 51 -15.83 -5.93 21.93
N ARG A 52 -14.93 -6.83 22.31
CA ARG A 52 -14.36 -6.91 23.65
C ARG A 52 -12.85 -6.87 23.59
N ALA A 53 -12.21 -6.35 24.63
CA ALA A 53 -10.75 -6.17 24.63
C ALA A 53 -9.99 -7.50 24.59
N ASP A 54 -10.56 -8.54 25.17
CA ASP A 54 -10.05 -9.91 25.20
C ASP A 54 -10.33 -10.71 23.91
N ASP A 55 -11.16 -10.18 23.00
CA ASP A 55 -11.47 -10.83 21.72
C ASP A 55 -10.29 -10.73 20.74
N LEU A 56 -9.49 -11.80 20.72
CA LEU A 56 -8.35 -11.93 19.81
C LEU A 56 -8.76 -11.85 18.34
N GLU A 57 -9.95 -12.35 17.95
CA GLU A 57 -10.41 -12.33 16.56
C GLU A 57 -10.71 -10.90 16.10
N PHE A 58 -11.31 -10.09 16.98
CA PHE A 58 -11.48 -8.66 16.75
C PHE A 58 -10.13 -7.97 16.54
N LEU A 59 -9.15 -8.18 17.44
CA LEU A 59 -7.82 -7.57 17.31
C LEU A 59 -7.09 -8.00 16.04
N GLN A 60 -7.22 -9.27 15.67
CA GLN A 60 -6.66 -9.79 14.43
C GLN A 60 -7.23 -9.09 13.20
N ARG A 61 -8.55 -8.90 13.14
CA ARG A 61 -9.20 -8.18 12.05
C ARG A 61 -8.81 -6.71 12.00
N GLU A 62 -8.62 -6.08 13.15
CA GLU A 62 -8.29 -4.66 13.26
C GLU A 62 -6.84 -4.32 12.93
N LEU A 63 -5.89 -5.23 13.18
CA LEU A 63 -4.45 -4.98 13.04
C LEU A 63 -3.76 -5.80 11.95
N LEU A 64 -4.19 -7.03 11.68
CA LEU A 64 -3.46 -7.89 10.74
C LEU A 64 -3.72 -7.48 9.30
N VAL A 65 -2.65 -7.57 8.50
CA VAL A 65 -2.61 -7.20 7.09
C VAL A 65 -2.31 -8.42 6.22
N GLY A 66 -3.12 -9.47 6.40
CA GLY A 66 -2.90 -10.80 5.82
C GLY A 66 -2.69 -10.76 4.30
N ARG A 67 -3.57 -10.06 3.58
CA ARG A 67 -3.47 -9.99 2.11
C ARG A 67 -2.18 -9.33 1.66
N LEU A 68 -1.73 -8.30 2.36
CA LEU A 68 -0.48 -7.63 2.00
C LEU A 68 0.75 -8.48 2.27
N ASN A 69 0.70 -9.31 3.31
CA ASN A 69 1.77 -10.27 3.61
C ASN A 69 1.90 -11.32 2.49
N ASP A 70 0.79 -11.74 1.87
CA ASP A 70 0.81 -12.75 0.78
C ASP A 70 1.57 -12.29 -0.48
N VAL A 71 1.64 -10.98 -0.68
CA VAL A 71 2.30 -10.33 -1.82
C VAL A 71 3.51 -9.49 -1.40
N GLN A 72 4.05 -9.75 -0.21
CA GLN A 72 5.19 -9.03 0.37
C GLN A 72 6.38 -8.94 -0.60
N ASP A 73 6.64 -10.02 -1.34
CA ASP A 73 7.74 -10.12 -2.31
C ASP A 73 7.57 -9.22 -3.54
N LEU A 74 6.37 -8.71 -3.77
CA LEU A 74 6.00 -7.84 -4.90
C LEU A 74 5.66 -6.41 -4.48
N LEU A 75 5.65 -6.08 -3.18
CA LEU A 75 5.31 -4.74 -2.71
C LEU A 75 6.26 -3.65 -3.21
N TRP A 76 7.50 -4.01 -3.53
CA TRP A 76 8.48 -3.12 -4.15
C TRP A 76 8.00 -2.56 -5.51
N ILE A 77 7.08 -3.26 -6.20
CA ILE A 77 6.42 -2.76 -7.41
C ILE A 77 5.41 -1.67 -7.02
N CYS A 78 4.70 -1.83 -5.90
CA CYS A 78 3.67 -0.91 -5.45
C CYS A 78 4.22 0.40 -4.86
N GLY A 79 5.37 0.36 -4.20
CA GLY A 79 5.95 1.50 -3.49
C GLY A 79 7.42 1.29 -3.15
N ARG A 80 8.09 2.37 -2.73
CA ARG A 80 9.49 2.30 -2.25
C ARG A 80 9.50 1.95 -0.76
N PRO A 81 10.52 1.24 -0.26
CA PRO A 81 10.65 0.88 1.15
C PRO A 81 11.11 2.10 1.98
N MET A 82 10.24 3.10 2.08
CA MET A 82 10.46 4.33 2.85
C MET A 82 9.22 4.63 3.70
N PRO A 83 9.38 5.30 4.85
CA PRO A 83 8.26 5.82 5.62
C PRO A 83 7.32 6.68 4.76
N PRO A 84 6.02 6.77 5.11
CA PRO A 84 5.08 7.63 4.40
C PRO A 84 5.50 9.09 4.52
N ARG A 85 5.14 9.91 3.52
CA ARG A 85 5.41 11.35 3.58
C ARG A 85 4.40 12.04 4.51
N PRO A 86 4.79 13.13 5.20
CA PRO A 86 3.91 13.86 6.11
C PRO A 86 2.61 14.35 5.47
N LEU A 87 1.56 14.56 6.27
CA LEU A 87 0.22 14.89 5.78
C LEU A 87 0.16 16.18 4.95
N HIS A 88 0.85 17.24 5.37
CA HIS A 88 0.93 18.50 4.61
C HIS A 88 1.52 18.28 3.22
N TYR A 89 2.49 17.36 3.08
CA TYR A 89 3.09 17.02 1.79
C TYR A 89 2.08 16.27 0.91
N GLN A 90 1.25 15.40 1.50
CA GLN A 90 0.18 14.71 0.76
C GLN A 90 -0.78 15.75 0.17
N THR A 91 -1.21 16.73 0.97
CA THR A 91 -2.06 17.84 0.53
C THR A 91 -1.39 18.67 -0.57
N LEU A 92 -0.11 18.99 -0.42
CA LEU A 92 0.68 19.72 -1.43
C LEU A 92 0.76 18.98 -2.77
N THR A 93 0.79 17.64 -2.74
CA THR A 93 0.76 16.79 -3.94
C THR A 93 -0.67 16.58 -4.46
N SER A 94 -1.62 17.42 -4.05
CA SER A 94 -3.04 17.33 -4.40
C SER A 94 -3.69 15.98 -4.03
N ARG A 95 -3.21 15.32 -2.97
CA ARG A 95 -3.85 14.13 -2.43
C ARG A 95 -4.84 14.49 -1.34
N GLU A 96 -6.05 13.96 -1.49
CA GLU A 96 -7.10 13.97 -0.50
C GLU A 96 -6.94 12.77 0.45
N ILE A 97 -7.10 13.03 1.74
CA ILE A 97 -6.99 12.01 2.80
C ILE A 97 -8.40 11.44 3.04
N HIS A 98 -8.56 10.13 2.83
CA HIS A 98 -9.80 9.40 3.01
C HIS A 98 -9.68 8.41 4.18
N VAL A 99 -10.66 8.43 5.08
CA VAL A 99 -10.70 7.53 6.24
C VAL A 99 -11.07 6.10 5.81
N THR A 100 -10.41 5.11 6.40
CA THR A 100 -10.72 3.68 6.21
C THR A 100 -10.52 2.89 7.50
N GLU A 101 -11.51 2.14 7.98
CA GLU A 101 -11.27 1.25 9.13
C GLU A 101 -10.51 -0.04 8.77
N ASN A 102 -10.41 -0.35 7.47
CA ASN A 102 -9.67 -1.52 7.01
C ASN A 102 -8.13 -1.30 7.12
N PRO A 103 -7.40 -2.07 7.96
CA PRO A 103 -5.95 -1.92 8.11
C PRO A 103 -5.20 -2.20 6.80
N GLU A 104 -5.75 -3.03 5.93
CA GLU A 104 -5.15 -3.38 4.64
C GLU A 104 -5.14 -2.22 3.63
N LEU A 105 -5.96 -1.19 3.85
CA LEU A 105 -6.00 0.02 3.02
C LEU A 105 -5.18 1.16 3.61
N HIS A 106 -4.68 1.04 4.85
CA HIS A 106 -3.84 2.08 5.45
C HIS A 106 -2.59 2.32 4.57
N LEU A 107 -2.38 3.59 4.18
CA LEU A 107 -1.35 4.09 3.27
C LEU A 107 -1.39 3.55 1.84
N VAL A 108 -2.49 2.91 1.45
CA VAL A 108 -2.76 2.61 0.06
C VAL A 108 -3.35 3.86 -0.60
N TRP A 109 -2.89 4.20 -1.80
CA TRP A 109 -3.39 5.35 -2.53
C TRP A 109 -3.76 5.01 -3.98
N ALA A 110 -4.73 5.76 -4.49
CA ALA A 110 -5.27 5.60 -5.83
C ALA A 110 -5.68 6.97 -6.38
N LYS A 111 -5.21 7.31 -7.59
CA LYS A 111 -5.40 8.63 -8.19
C LYS A 111 -4.92 9.73 -7.21
N ASN A 112 -5.84 10.59 -6.76
CA ASN A 112 -5.61 11.65 -5.79
C ASN A 112 -6.07 11.28 -4.37
N ARG A 113 -6.39 10.02 -4.07
CA ARG A 113 -6.90 9.61 -2.75
C ARG A 113 -5.88 8.76 -2.01
N LEU A 114 -5.53 9.18 -0.80
CA LEU A 114 -4.74 8.40 0.15
C LEU A 114 -5.68 7.86 1.23
N PHE A 115 -5.74 6.55 1.39
CA PHE A 115 -6.54 5.92 2.42
C PHE A 115 -5.74 5.81 3.72
N VAL A 116 -6.26 6.35 4.82
CA VAL A 116 -5.61 6.34 6.13
C VAL A 116 -6.60 5.82 7.16
N LYS A 117 -6.21 4.74 7.84
CA LYS A 117 -6.93 4.26 9.02
C LYS A 117 -6.71 5.18 10.22
N PRO A 118 -7.76 5.72 10.86
CA PRO A 118 -7.66 6.54 12.07
C PRO A 118 -6.94 5.81 13.20
N MET A 119 -6.28 6.56 14.07
CA MET A 119 -5.61 6.03 15.25
C MET A 119 -6.64 5.49 16.25
N PRO A 120 -6.68 4.17 16.50
CA PRO A 120 -7.62 3.62 17.47
C PRO A 120 -7.23 4.08 18.88
N ARG A 121 -8.23 4.48 19.69
CA ARG A 121 -7.98 4.99 21.06
C ARG A 121 -7.29 3.95 21.93
N TRP A 122 -7.74 2.69 21.88
CA TRP A 122 -7.13 1.59 22.63
C TRP A 122 -5.66 1.36 22.29
N LEU A 123 -5.19 1.75 21.10
CA LEU A 123 -3.78 1.64 20.72
C LEU A 123 -2.90 2.73 21.34
N LEU A 124 -3.50 3.78 21.90
CA LEU A 124 -2.83 4.88 22.59
C LEU A 124 -2.81 4.72 24.11
N ASP A 125 -3.37 3.63 24.63
CA ASP A 125 -3.37 3.32 26.06
C ASP A 125 -2.26 2.29 26.38
N PRO A 126 -1.27 2.63 27.23
CA PRO A 126 -0.14 1.74 27.50
C PRO A 126 -0.54 0.47 28.27
N ASP A 127 -1.61 0.51 29.08
CA ASP A 127 -2.08 -0.66 29.82
C ASP A 127 -2.74 -1.67 28.87
N PHE A 128 -3.45 -1.19 27.85
CA PHE A 128 -4.00 -2.02 26.80
C PHE A 128 -2.91 -2.83 26.10
N TRP A 129 -1.75 -2.21 25.83
CA TRP A 129 -0.60 -2.90 25.26
C TRP A 129 -0.09 -4.01 26.16
N ALA A 130 0.09 -3.71 27.46
CA ALA A 130 0.59 -4.68 28.44
C ALA A 130 -0.32 -5.90 28.57
N VAL A 131 -1.65 -5.70 28.52
CA VAL A 131 -2.64 -6.77 28.73
C VAL A 131 -2.93 -7.57 27.44
N HIS A 132 -3.10 -6.89 26.30
CA HIS A 132 -3.71 -7.49 25.10
C HIS A 132 -2.78 -7.63 23.90
N ILE A 133 -1.70 -6.83 23.79
CA ILE A 133 -0.84 -6.80 22.60
C ILE A 133 0.52 -7.48 22.85
N VAL A 134 1.18 -7.14 23.96
CA VAL A 134 2.48 -7.66 24.31
C VAL A 134 2.34 -9.17 24.62
N PRO A 135 3.04 -10.06 23.88
CA PRO A 135 3.10 -11.47 24.24
C PRO A 135 3.80 -11.63 25.60
N PRO A 136 3.38 -12.60 26.43
CA PRO A 136 4.10 -12.92 27.66
C PRO A 136 5.57 -13.27 27.34
N GLY A 137 6.47 -12.94 28.27
CA GLY A 137 7.90 -13.23 28.17
C GLY A 137 8.15 -14.72 27.90
N LYS A 138 9.27 -15.02 27.24
CA LYS A 138 9.82 -16.38 27.28
C LYS A 138 10.41 -16.57 28.67
N ASP A 139 9.59 -17.02 29.61
CA ASP A 139 10.14 -17.64 30.82
C ASP A 139 10.70 -19.01 30.41
N ASP A 140 11.82 -19.41 31.02
CA ASP A 140 12.52 -20.67 30.71
C ASP A 140 11.65 -21.93 30.98
N ASP A 141 10.52 -21.77 31.68
CA ASP A 141 9.51 -22.80 31.99
C ASP A 141 8.20 -22.66 31.18
N ALA A 142 8.24 -22.03 30.00
CA ALA A 142 7.05 -21.82 29.18
C ALA A 142 6.54 -23.12 28.54
N ASP A 143 5.39 -23.59 29.04
CA ASP A 143 4.60 -24.71 28.51
C ASP A 143 4.33 -24.59 27.00
N ASP A 144 4.24 -25.71 26.28
CA ASP A 144 4.08 -25.74 24.80
C ASP A 144 2.84 -24.96 24.32
N ASP A 145 1.79 -24.89 25.14
CA ASP A 145 0.58 -24.10 24.89
C ASP A 145 0.81 -22.58 24.96
N LYS A 146 1.68 -22.10 25.86
CA LYS A 146 2.05 -20.67 25.94
C LYS A 146 2.88 -20.25 24.73
N LEU A 147 3.70 -21.15 24.21
CA LEU A 147 4.51 -20.90 23.02
C LEU A 147 3.65 -20.79 21.74
N GLN A 148 2.59 -21.59 21.64
CA GLN A 148 1.61 -21.51 20.54
C GLN A 148 0.77 -20.22 20.60
N ALA A 149 0.29 -19.83 21.80
CA ALA A 149 -0.46 -18.59 22.00
C ALA A 149 0.37 -17.31 21.75
N ALA A 150 1.71 -17.39 21.88
CA ALA A 150 2.61 -16.28 21.59
C ALA A 150 2.68 -15.91 20.10
N GLY A 151 2.38 -16.85 19.19
CA GLY A 151 2.46 -16.63 17.74
C GLY A 151 1.54 -15.49 17.26
N PRO A 152 0.21 -15.59 17.48
CA PRO A 152 -0.73 -14.55 17.09
C PRO A 152 -0.45 -13.19 17.75
N ARG A 153 -0.14 -13.17 19.06
CA ARG A 153 0.16 -11.91 19.78
C ARG A 153 1.42 -11.23 19.26
N ARG A 154 2.47 -11.98 18.91
CA ARG A 154 3.67 -11.42 18.25
C ARG A 154 3.34 -10.75 16.92
N GLN A 155 2.47 -11.35 16.11
CA GLN A 155 2.03 -10.75 14.85
C GLN A 155 1.23 -9.48 15.07
N LEU A 156 0.34 -9.46 16.08
CA LEU A 156 -0.40 -8.26 16.47
C LEU A 156 0.54 -7.14 16.90
N ALA A 157 1.48 -7.42 17.80
CA ALA A 157 2.47 -6.45 18.26
C ALA A 157 3.30 -5.89 17.10
N ALA A 158 3.76 -6.74 16.19
CA ALA A 158 4.54 -6.30 15.02
C ALA A 158 3.72 -5.39 14.08
N CYS A 159 2.43 -5.67 13.89
CA CYS A 159 1.54 -4.83 13.10
C CYS A 159 1.21 -3.51 13.80
N ALA A 160 0.92 -3.57 15.10
CA ALA A 160 0.61 -2.41 15.94
C ALA A 160 1.79 -1.43 16.02
N LEU A 161 3.02 -1.93 16.22
CA LEU A 161 4.23 -1.11 16.23
C LEU A 161 4.48 -0.45 14.87
N GLY A 162 4.30 -1.22 13.79
CA GLY A 162 4.41 -0.69 12.43
C GLY A 162 3.40 0.41 12.14
N PHE A 163 2.15 0.24 12.59
CA PHE A 163 1.09 1.23 12.47
C PHE A 163 1.34 2.49 13.31
N LEU A 164 1.85 2.37 14.54
CA LEU A 164 2.25 3.55 15.31
C LEU A 164 3.38 4.31 14.62
N PHE A 165 4.36 3.59 14.08
CA PHE A 165 5.49 4.17 13.38
C PHE A 165 5.08 4.90 12.10
N THR A 166 4.03 4.46 11.38
CA THR A 166 3.56 5.23 10.22
C THR A 166 3.00 6.59 10.62
N TYR A 167 2.32 6.67 11.75
CA TYR A 167 1.77 7.92 12.25
C TYR A 167 2.84 8.92 12.68
N THR A 168 3.97 8.47 13.25
CA THR A 168 5.09 9.37 13.58
C THR A 168 5.70 10.02 12.33
N ALA A 169 5.63 9.35 11.18
CA ALA A 169 6.05 9.89 9.89
C ALA A 169 4.97 10.75 9.20
N LEU A 170 3.69 10.42 9.36
CA LEU A 170 2.58 11.22 8.84
C LEU A 170 2.42 12.55 9.57
N VAL A 171 2.56 12.55 10.90
CA VAL A 171 2.30 13.69 11.77
C VAL A 171 3.62 14.21 12.37
N ALA A 172 4.49 14.71 11.50
CA ALA A 172 5.82 15.16 11.87
C ALA A 172 5.84 16.60 12.41
N TYR A 173 4.99 17.47 11.86
CA TYR A 173 4.91 18.88 12.22
C TYR A 173 3.57 19.25 12.85
N GLU A 174 3.51 20.38 13.55
CA GLU A 174 2.26 20.87 14.14
C GLU A 174 1.19 21.22 13.09
N SER A 175 1.60 21.58 11.86
CA SER A 175 0.67 21.68 10.73
C SER A 175 0.04 20.34 10.37
N ASP A 176 0.82 19.25 10.41
CA ASP A 176 0.29 17.90 10.16
C ASP A 176 -0.66 17.47 11.26
N PHE A 177 -0.35 17.84 12.51
CA PHE A 177 -1.20 17.54 13.65
C PHE A 177 -2.59 18.19 13.49
N ARG A 178 -2.62 19.47 13.08
CA ARG A 178 -3.88 20.15 12.78
C ARG A 178 -4.65 19.49 11.64
N ILE A 179 -3.96 19.06 10.58
CA ILE A 179 -4.59 18.31 9.46
C ILE A 179 -5.14 16.97 9.96
N ALA A 180 -4.39 16.26 10.80
CA ALA A 180 -4.81 14.97 11.34
C ALA A 180 -6.06 15.10 12.23
N VAL A 181 -6.13 16.15 13.06
CA VAL A 181 -7.31 16.45 13.89
C VAL A 181 -8.51 16.85 13.01
N ASP A 182 -8.31 17.74 12.03
CA ASP A 182 -9.36 18.17 11.09
C ASP A 182 -9.95 16.99 10.30
N LYS A 183 -9.11 16.03 9.89
CA LYS A 183 -9.53 14.83 9.18
C LYS A 183 -10.01 13.69 10.09
N GLY A 184 -10.06 13.89 11.41
CA GLY A 184 -10.49 12.87 12.37
C GLY A 184 -9.57 11.65 12.43
N LEU A 185 -8.29 11.80 12.09
CA LEU A 185 -7.29 10.72 12.14
C LEU A 185 -6.74 10.49 13.54
N LEU A 186 -6.70 11.52 14.38
CA LEU A 186 -6.24 11.43 15.77
C LEU A 186 -7.41 11.71 16.71
N PRO A 187 -7.52 10.98 17.83
CA PRO A 187 -8.47 11.34 18.88
C PRO A 187 -8.07 12.67 19.55
N PRO A 188 -8.98 13.29 20.32
CA PRO A 188 -8.68 14.52 21.05
C PRO A 188 -7.44 14.36 21.93
N MET A 189 -6.38 15.11 21.62
CA MET A 189 -5.13 15.13 22.38
C MET A 189 -4.39 16.46 22.14
N SER A 190 -3.38 16.74 22.97
CA SER A 190 -2.52 17.90 22.79
C SER A 190 -1.34 17.61 21.85
N TRP A 191 -0.83 18.64 21.15
CA TRP A 191 0.42 18.52 20.37
C TRP A 191 1.60 18.11 21.26
N ALA A 192 1.65 18.59 22.50
CA ALA A 192 2.68 18.22 23.46
C ALA A 192 2.65 16.71 23.79
N GLY A 193 1.45 16.16 24.02
CA GLY A 193 1.23 14.73 24.23
C GLY A 193 1.62 13.91 23.00
N TRP A 194 1.19 14.31 21.81
CA TRP A 194 1.58 13.66 20.55
C TRP A 194 3.11 13.65 20.34
N ARG A 195 3.78 14.77 20.61
CA ARG A 195 5.24 14.89 20.50
C ARG A 195 5.96 13.95 21.47
N ALA A 196 5.49 13.87 22.72
CA ALA A 196 6.06 12.99 23.73
C ALA A 196 5.89 11.50 23.35
N LEU A 197 4.68 11.12 22.93
CA LEU A 197 4.38 9.78 22.44
C LEU A 197 5.25 9.40 21.24
N SER A 198 5.28 10.26 20.22
CA SER A 198 6.05 10.04 18.99
C SER A 198 7.55 9.88 19.28
N ALA A 199 8.09 10.66 20.21
CA ALA A 199 9.49 10.55 20.60
C ALA A 199 9.82 9.18 21.23
N GLN A 200 8.94 8.63 22.06
CA GLN A 200 9.15 7.30 22.65
C GLN A 200 9.04 6.20 21.59
N VAL A 201 8.03 6.25 20.73
CA VAL A 201 7.83 5.28 19.64
C VAL A 201 9.03 5.27 18.68
N VAL A 202 9.53 6.44 18.27
CA VAL A 202 10.68 6.53 17.34
C VAL A 202 11.97 6.05 17.99
N ARG A 203 12.22 6.36 19.27
CA ARG A 203 13.42 5.90 19.99
C ARG A 203 13.45 4.39 20.18
N GLY A 204 12.29 3.78 20.42
CA GLY A 204 12.13 2.33 20.55
C GLY A 204 11.93 1.58 19.23
N HIS A 205 11.89 2.27 18.09
CA HIS A 205 11.58 1.65 16.81
C HIS A 205 12.72 0.78 16.28
N CYS A 206 12.38 -0.44 15.87
CA CYS A 206 13.28 -1.33 15.16
C CYS A 206 12.55 -1.95 13.96
N TYR A 207 13.14 -1.88 12.75
CA TYR A 207 12.51 -2.43 11.56
C TYR A 207 12.35 -3.97 11.60
N ALA A 208 13.16 -4.66 12.41
CA ALA A 208 13.07 -6.10 12.59
C ALA A 208 11.89 -6.53 13.49
N SER A 209 11.37 -5.63 14.35
CA SER A 209 10.24 -5.92 15.24
C SER A 209 8.89 -5.57 14.64
N VAL A 210 8.85 -4.84 13.52
CA VAL A 210 7.60 -4.47 12.84
C VAL A 210 7.26 -5.42 11.71
N ASN A 211 5.96 -5.53 11.39
CA ASN A 211 5.52 -6.32 10.26
C ASN A 211 6.15 -5.75 8.95
N PRO A 212 6.73 -6.61 8.08
CA PRO A 212 7.40 -6.21 6.84
C PRO A 212 6.56 -5.37 5.87
N ARG A 213 5.23 -5.39 6.00
CA ARG A 213 4.35 -4.45 5.32
C ARG A 213 4.77 -3.00 5.59
N TYR A 214 5.02 -2.64 6.85
CA TYR A 214 5.29 -1.28 7.28
C TYR A 214 6.70 -0.78 6.94
N TRP A 215 7.54 -1.62 6.31
CA TRP A 215 8.76 -1.16 5.65
C TRP A 215 8.42 -0.27 4.43
N TYR A 216 7.22 -0.43 3.89
CA TYR A 216 6.68 0.38 2.81
C TYR A 216 5.60 1.30 3.37
N GLY A 217 5.82 2.62 3.29
CA GLY A 217 4.81 3.61 3.61
C GLY A 217 3.71 3.61 2.56
N GLU A 218 3.91 4.32 1.46
CA GLU A 218 2.86 4.55 0.47
C GLU A 218 2.83 3.49 -0.64
N LEU A 219 1.67 2.84 -0.82
CA LEU A 219 1.48 1.85 -1.88
C LEU A 219 0.43 2.23 -2.90
N ARG A 220 0.76 2.04 -4.19
CA ARG A 220 -0.18 2.26 -5.29
C ARG A 220 -1.18 1.12 -5.43
N LEU A 221 -2.47 1.43 -5.26
CA LEU A 221 -3.57 0.48 -5.46
C LEU A 221 -3.63 -0.08 -6.88
N SER A 222 -3.31 0.73 -7.90
CA SER A 222 -3.33 0.29 -9.30
C SER A 222 -2.35 -0.86 -9.56
N ARG A 223 -1.16 -0.81 -8.96
CA ARG A 223 -0.13 -1.85 -9.05
C ARG A 223 -0.50 -3.06 -8.21
N LEU A 224 -1.06 -2.84 -7.03
CA LEU A 224 -1.54 -3.90 -6.15
C LEU A 224 -2.68 -4.70 -6.79
N ASN A 225 -3.64 -4.02 -7.44
CA ASN A 225 -4.70 -4.64 -8.23
C ASN A 225 -4.14 -5.48 -9.39
N LYS A 226 -3.07 -5.02 -10.08
CA LYS A 226 -2.40 -5.80 -11.12
C LYS A 226 -1.75 -7.06 -10.55
N ILE A 227 -1.04 -6.95 -9.43
CA ILE A 227 -0.42 -8.11 -8.76
C ILE A 227 -1.47 -9.15 -8.39
N TYR A 228 -2.58 -8.74 -7.78
CA TYR A 228 -3.66 -9.66 -7.40
C TYR A 228 -4.32 -10.33 -8.61
N ARG A 229 -4.54 -9.59 -9.70
CA ARG A 229 -5.08 -10.16 -10.94
C ARG A 229 -4.15 -11.20 -11.56
N VAL A 230 -2.85 -10.91 -11.60
CA VAL A 230 -1.85 -11.78 -12.27
C VAL A 230 -1.47 -12.98 -11.40
N ARG A 231 -1.20 -12.76 -10.11
CA ARG A 231 -0.65 -13.81 -9.22
C ARG A 231 -1.72 -14.66 -8.56
N MET A 232 -2.84 -14.06 -8.13
CA MET A 232 -3.88 -14.78 -7.39
C MET A 232 -5.01 -15.29 -8.30
N GLY A 233 -4.88 -15.13 -9.63
CA GLY A 233 -5.86 -15.62 -10.60
C GLY A 233 -7.24 -14.94 -10.52
N HIS A 234 -7.37 -13.85 -9.73
CA HIS A 234 -8.61 -13.11 -9.62
C HIS A 234 -8.76 -12.10 -10.75
N TRP A 235 -8.97 -12.57 -11.98
CA TRP A 235 -9.08 -11.73 -13.19
C TRP A 235 -10.11 -10.58 -13.04
N LEU A 236 -11.21 -10.84 -12.31
CA LEU A 236 -12.31 -9.89 -12.09
C LEU A 236 -12.28 -9.17 -10.74
N ARG A 237 -11.49 -9.64 -9.76
CA ARG A 237 -11.48 -9.12 -8.39
C ARG A 237 -10.06 -8.72 -8.00
N GLY A 238 -9.73 -7.44 -8.21
CA GLY A 238 -8.49 -6.86 -7.73
C GLY A 238 -8.39 -6.82 -6.20
N TYR A 239 -7.32 -6.20 -5.69
CA TYR A 239 -7.10 -6.01 -4.27
C TYR A 239 -8.22 -5.20 -3.59
N SER A 240 -8.69 -4.11 -4.21
CA SER A 240 -9.85 -3.38 -3.71
C SER A 240 -10.61 -2.74 -4.86
N LYS A 241 -11.94 -2.74 -4.76
CA LYS A 241 -12.86 -2.15 -5.75
C LYS A 241 -13.12 -0.66 -5.51
N VAL A 242 -12.64 -0.08 -4.41
CA VAL A 242 -12.93 1.30 -3.98
C VAL A 242 -12.67 2.35 -5.07
N VAL A 243 -11.79 2.07 -6.04
CA VAL A 243 -11.50 2.97 -7.18
C VAL A 243 -11.60 2.25 -8.54
N SER A 244 -12.13 1.03 -8.61
CA SER A 244 -12.07 0.21 -9.83
C SER A 244 -12.98 0.70 -10.96
N HIS A 245 -14.08 1.37 -10.65
CA HIS A 245 -15.01 1.88 -11.67
C HIS A 245 -14.39 2.98 -12.53
N ALA A 246 -13.57 3.84 -11.92
CA ALA A 246 -12.95 4.97 -12.60
C ALA A 246 -11.69 4.60 -13.40
N VAL A 247 -11.26 3.33 -13.41
CA VAL A 247 -10.06 2.89 -14.16
C VAL A 247 -10.41 2.42 -15.56
N TYR A 248 -11.59 1.83 -15.78
CA TYR A 248 -12.01 1.39 -17.10
C TYR A 248 -12.36 2.58 -18.00
N GLU A 249 -13.04 3.58 -17.45
CA GLU A 249 -13.38 4.82 -18.13
C GLU A 249 -12.13 5.62 -18.54
N ASP A 250 -11.19 5.82 -17.61
CA ASP A 250 -9.91 6.50 -17.90
C ASP A 250 -9.07 5.74 -18.94
N LEU A 251 -8.97 4.41 -18.82
CA LEU A 251 -8.22 3.61 -19.79
C LEU A 251 -8.85 3.66 -21.18
N LEU A 252 -10.17 3.60 -21.28
CA LEU A 252 -10.83 3.76 -22.58
C LEU A 252 -10.60 5.17 -23.11
N ARG A 253 -10.80 6.22 -22.31
CA ARG A 253 -10.67 7.61 -22.74
C ARG A 253 -9.24 7.97 -23.17
N ASP A 254 -8.24 7.55 -22.41
CA ASP A 254 -6.82 7.86 -22.67
C ASP A 254 -6.27 7.06 -23.86
N ASN A 255 -6.73 5.81 -24.05
CA ASN A 255 -6.29 5.00 -25.18
C ASN A 255 -7.12 5.22 -26.45
N PHE A 256 -8.33 5.79 -26.35
CA PHE A 256 -9.20 6.04 -27.50
C PHE A 256 -8.55 7.01 -28.48
N ALA A 257 -7.90 8.08 -28.00
CA ALA A 257 -7.18 9.01 -28.87
C ALA A 257 -6.06 8.31 -29.66
N THR A 258 -5.30 7.45 -29.00
CA THR A 258 -4.22 6.66 -29.61
C THR A 258 -4.76 5.63 -30.60
N LEU A 259 -5.82 4.90 -30.24
CA LEU A 259 -6.49 3.94 -31.12
C LEU A 259 -7.11 4.63 -32.34
N ALA A 260 -7.75 5.79 -32.15
CA ALA A 260 -8.31 6.60 -33.23
C ALA A 260 -7.21 7.15 -34.15
N ALA A 261 -6.07 7.56 -33.62
CA ALA A 261 -4.93 7.99 -34.42
C ALA A 261 -4.35 6.84 -35.27
N VAL A 262 -4.18 5.65 -34.70
CA VAL A 262 -3.75 4.45 -35.44
C VAL A 262 -4.77 4.07 -36.51
N LEU A 263 -6.07 4.07 -36.17
CA LEU A 263 -7.13 3.77 -37.11
C LEU A 263 -7.18 4.80 -38.25
N GLY A 264 -7.10 6.08 -37.93
CA GLY A 264 -7.06 7.17 -38.90
C GLY A 264 -5.85 7.06 -39.83
N TYR A 265 -4.69 6.69 -39.28
CA TYR A 265 -3.50 6.39 -40.07
C TYR A 265 -3.73 5.25 -41.07
N VAL A 266 -4.29 4.12 -40.59
CA VAL A 266 -4.61 2.96 -41.45
C VAL A 266 -5.60 3.35 -42.54
N VAL A 267 -6.62 4.14 -42.23
CA VAL A 267 -7.59 4.64 -43.23
C VAL A 267 -6.90 5.52 -44.28
N ILE A 268 -6.03 6.45 -43.88
CA ILE A 268 -5.29 7.31 -44.82
C ILE A 268 -4.44 6.45 -45.77
N VAL A 269 -3.70 5.46 -45.24
CA VAL A 269 -2.89 4.56 -46.06
C VAL A 269 -3.75 3.74 -47.01
N LEU A 270 -4.86 3.17 -46.53
CA LEU A 270 -5.78 2.38 -47.35
C LEU A 270 -6.44 3.22 -48.46
N THR A 271 -6.85 4.45 -48.16
CA THR A 271 -7.42 5.36 -49.16
C THR A 271 -6.40 5.77 -50.21
N ALA A 272 -5.16 6.09 -49.82
CA ALA A 272 -4.07 6.38 -50.75
C ALA A 272 -3.78 5.18 -51.67
N MET A 273 -3.80 3.96 -51.13
CA MET A 273 -3.62 2.72 -51.89
C MET A 273 -4.78 2.47 -52.87
N GLN A 274 -6.02 2.69 -52.44
CA GLN A 274 -7.21 2.57 -53.29
C GLN A 274 -7.20 3.61 -54.44
N VAL A 275 -6.81 4.85 -54.16
CA VAL A 275 -6.67 5.91 -55.18
C VAL A 275 -5.56 5.58 -56.17
N GLY A 276 -4.41 5.08 -55.70
CA GLY A 276 -3.32 4.64 -56.56
C GLY A 276 -3.69 3.50 -57.50
N LEU A 277 -4.46 2.52 -57.04
CA LEU A 277 -4.92 1.38 -57.84
C LEU A 277 -6.01 1.73 -58.86
N SER A 278 -6.73 2.83 -58.68
CA SER A 278 -7.90 3.21 -59.49
C SER A 278 -7.62 4.22 -60.61
N THR A 279 -6.37 4.67 -60.77
CA THR A 279 -6.02 5.72 -61.74
C THR A 279 -5.32 5.16 -62.99
N GLU A 280 -6.12 4.72 -63.98
CA GLU A 280 -5.63 4.15 -65.26
C GLU A 280 -4.84 5.14 -66.15
N ARG A 281 -4.94 6.46 -65.91
CA ARG A 281 -4.25 7.51 -66.71
C ARG A 281 -2.74 7.66 -66.45
N LEU A 282 -2.20 6.97 -65.44
CA LEU A 282 -0.79 7.06 -65.01
C LEU A 282 -0.06 5.71 -65.12
N GLU A 283 -0.72 4.71 -65.70
CA GLU A 283 -0.25 3.33 -65.78
C GLU A 283 1.01 3.17 -66.65
N GLY A 284 1.28 4.12 -67.56
CA GLY A 284 2.39 4.08 -68.51
C GLY A 284 3.65 4.88 -68.15
N ASP A 285 3.65 5.67 -67.06
CA ASP A 285 4.81 6.50 -66.68
C ASP A 285 5.65 5.85 -65.57
N GLY A 286 6.82 5.32 -65.95
CA GLY A 286 7.73 4.63 -65.02
C GLY A 286 8.31 5.54 -63.92
N VAL A 287 8.36 6.85 -64.15
CA VAL A 287 8.79 7.81 -63.11
C VAL A 287 7.72 7.91 -62.03
N PHE A 288 6.45 7.99 -62.41
CA PHE A 288 5.34 8.06 -61.48
C PHE A 288 5.18 6.76 -60.66
N GLN A 289 5.35 5.59 -61.30
CA GLN A 289 5.31 4.30 -60.61
C GLN A 289 6.43 4.12 -59.59
N SER A 290 7.67 4.52 -59.93
CA SER A 290 8.81 4.41 -59.00
C SER A 290 8.69 5.33 -57.79
N VAL A 291 8.21 6.57 -57.98
CA VAL A 291 7.93 7.52 -56.89
C VAL A 291 6.79 7.02 -56.01
N SER A 292 5.71 6.51 -56.61
CA SER A 292 4.55 5.98 -55.87
C SER A 292 4.92 4.74 -55.04
N TYR A 293 5.75 3.85 -55.60
CA TYR A 293 6.27 2.70 -54.87
C TYR A 293 7.13 3.12 -53.68
N GLY A 294 8.09 4.05 -53.89
CA GLY A 294 8.94 4.58 -52.82
C GLY A 294 8.14 5.23 -51.70
N PHE A 295 7.12 6.03 -52.04
CA PHE A 295 6.24 6.68 -51.06
C PHE A 295 5.37 5.68 -50.29
N THR A 296 4.88 4.63 -50.96
CA THR A 296 4.10 3.56 -50.32
C THR A 296 4.95 2.77 -49.31
N VAL A 297 6.16 2.37 -49.71
CA VAL A 297 7.10 1.68 -48.82
C VAL A 297 7.49 2.58 -47.65
N PHE A 298 7.80 3.85 -47.89
CA PHE A 298 8.12 4.81 -46.84
C PHE A 298 6.96 5.00 -45.86
N SER A 299 5.73 5.14 -46.36
CA SER A 299 4.53 5.29 -45.53
C SER A 299 4.26 4.05 -44.68
N ILE A 300 4.58 2.85 -45.13
CA ILE A 300 4.41 1.64 -44.29
C ILE A 300 5.57 1.51 -43.29
N LEU A 301 6.81 1.72 -43.75
CA LEU A 301 8.01 1.45 -42.98
C LEU A 301 8.28 2.52 -41.91
N ALA A 302 8.06 3.81 -42.21
CA ALA A 302 8.38 4.90 -41.30
C ALA A 302 7.59 4.85 -39.97
N PRO A 303 6.26 4.63 -39.94
CA PRO A 303 5.52 4.44 -38.69
C PRO A 303 5.93 3.17 -37.95
N LEU A 304 6.25 2.09 -38.66
CA LEU A 304 6.67 0.83 -38.04
C LEU A 304 8.03 0.99 -37.33
N VAL A 305 8.98 1.64 -37.99
CA VAL A 305 10.27 2.01 -37.39
C VAL A 305 10.07 2.98 -36.23
N ALA A 306 9.20 3.98 -36.36
CA ALA A 306 8.90 4.92 -35.28
C ALA A 306 8.29 4.20 -34.05
N CYS A 307 7.33 3.29 -34.25
CA CYS A 307 6.75 2.46 -33.20
C CYS A 307 7.81 1.60 -32.51
N LEU A 308 8.68 0.93 -33.28
CA LEU A 308 9.78 0.13 -32.73
C LEU A 308 10.78 0.99 -31.93
N ALA A 309 11.11 2.18 -32.43
CA ALA A 309 11.99 3.12 -31.74
C ALA A 309 11.38 3.59 -30.42
N ILE A 310 10.09 3.95 -30.41
CA ILE A 310 9.35 4.32 -29.19
C ILE A 310 9.35 3.16 -28.19
N LEU A 311 9.06 1.94 -28.64
CA LEU A 311 9.08 0.75 -27.79
C LEU A 311 10.47 0.49 -27.19
N ALA A 312 11.54 0.66 -27.97
CA ALA A 312 12.90 0.52 -27.50
C ALA A 312 13.25 1.57 -26.43
N VAL A 313 12.89 2.85 -26.65
CA VAL A 313 13.09 3.92 -25.67
C VAL A 313 12.32 3.62 -24.38
N VAL A 314 11.06 3.22 -24.48
CA VAL A 314 10.23 2.84 -23.31
C VAL A 314 10.85 1.65 -22.56
N ALA A 315 11.36 0.65 -23.27
CA ALA A 315 12.02 -0.50 -22.65
C ALA A 315 13.29 -0.10 -21.88
N VAL A 316 14.11 0.78 -22.44
CA VAL A 316 15.31 1.32 -21.78
C VAL A 316 14.94 2.16 -20.55
N MET A 317 13.94 3.05 -20.66
CA MET A 317 13.42 3.84 -19.53
C MET A 317 12.87 2.95 -18.42
N PHE A 318 12.18 1.86 -18.78
CA PHE A 318 11.66 0.89 -17.83
C PHE A 318 12.80 0.11 -17.14
N ALA A 319 13.77 -0.39 -17.90
CA ALA A 319 14.91 -1.15 -17.37
C ALA A 319 15.77 -0.30 -16.42
N SER A 320 16.05 0.96 -16.79
CA SER A 320 16.77 1.90 -15.93
C SER A 320 16.00 2.22 -14.64
N SER A 321 14.71 2.54 -14.75
CA SER A 321 13.84 2.78 -13.59
C SER A 321 13.76 1.57 -12.66
N TRP A 322 13.68 0.37 -13.24
CA TRP A 322 13.69 -0.89 -12.51
C TRP A 322 14.99 -1.08 -11.75
N MET A 323 16.14 -0.90 -12.43
CA MET A 323 17.46 -1.06 -11.85
C MET A 323 17.66 -0.09 -10.67
N VAL A 324 17.37 1.19 -10.87
CA VAL A 324 17.45 2.22 -9.81
C VAL A 324 16.57 1.84 -8.61
N THR A 325 15.35 1.35 -8.86
CA THR A 325 14.44 0.94 -7.78
C THR A 325 14.98 -0.26 -7.00
N LYS A 326 15.56 -1.25 -7.67
CA LYS A 326 16.14 -2.44 -7.03
C LYS A 326 17.43 -2.15 -6.27
N VAL A 327 18.27 -1.26 -6.78
CA VAL A 327 19.47 -0.78 -6.08
C VAL A 327 19.08 -0.03 -4.82
N TYR A 328 18.10 0.88 -4.92
CA TYR A 328 17.57 1.61 -3.78
C TYR A 328 16.97 0.67 -2.72
N GLU A 329 16.15 -0.31 -3.13
CA GLU A 329 15.57 -1.30 -2.23
C GLU A 329 16.64 -2.07 -1.47
N ARG A 330 17.70 -2.53 -2.17
CA ARG A 330 18.80 -3.27 -1.54
C ARG A 330 19.55 -2.41 -0.53
N LYS A 331 19.93 -1.18 -0.90
CA LYS A 331 20.63 -0.25 -0.01
C LYS A 331 19.78 0.06 1.22
N ARG A 332 18.48 0.30 1.02
CA ARG A 332 17.58 0.65 2.10
C ARG A 332 17.33 -0.51 3.07
N PHE A 333 17.24 -1.75 2.59
CA PHE A 333 17.16 -2.93 3.46
C PHE A 333 18.42 -3.12 4.30
N GLN A 334 19.60 -2.82 3.76
CA GLN A 334 20.85 -2.81 4.52
C GLN A 334 20.86 -1.73 5.60
N GLU A 335 20.43 -0.50 5.28
CA GLU A 335 20.30 0.60 6.26
C GLU A 335 19.30 0.27 7.38
N MET A 336 18.23 -0.45 7.08
CA MET A 336 17.23 -0.88 8.05
C MET A 336 17.67 -2.11 8.87
N GLY A 337 18.78 -2.76 8.49
CA GLY A 337 19.26 -3.98 9.15
C GLY A 337 18.31 -5.18 9.01
N VAL A 338 17.51 -5.22 7.94
CA VAL A 338 16.52 -6.28 7.72
C VAL A 338 16.86 -7.10 6.48
N GLU A 339 16.71 -8.42 6.60
CA GLU A 339 16.81 -9.32 5.45
C GLU A 339 15.41 -9.71 4.94
N PRO A 340 15.15 -9.56 3.62
CA PRO A 340 13.89 -9.98 3.04
C PRO A 340 13.78 -11.52 3.07
N PHE A 341 13.03 -12.05 4.04
CA PHE A 341 12.83 -13.49 4.27
C PHE A 341 12.34 -14.25 3.02
N TRP A 342 11.60 -13.59 2.13
CA TRP A 342 11.10 -14.17 0.88
C TRP A 342 12.20 -14.46 -0.16
N ARG A 343 13.39 -13.84 -0.06
CA ARG A 343 14.52 -14.17 -0.96
C ARG A 343 15.05 -15.60 -0.75
N GLY A 344 14.88 -16.17 0.45
CA GLY A 344 15.18 -17.57 0.74
C GLY A 344 14.14 -18.53 0.15
N GLN A 345 12.85 -18.19 0.27
CA GLN A 345 11.73 -19.00 -0.25
C GLN A 345 11.73 -19.12 -1.78
N THR A 346 12.16 -18.07 -2.49
CA THR A 346 12.25 -18.09 -3.97
C THR A 346 13.34 -19.04 -4.45
N LYS A 347 14.45 -19.17 -3.71
CA LYS A 347 15.48 -20.19 -3.97
C LYS A 347 14.91 -21.59 -3.72
N GLY A 348 14.25 -21.82 -2.58
CA GLY A 348 13.65 -23.13 -2.24
C GLY A 348 12.58 -23.61 -3.23
N ARG A 349 11.72 -22.71 -3.74
CA ARG A 349 10.78 -23.02 -4.83
C ARG A 349 11.47 -23.36 -6.14
N ARG A 350 12.57 -22.67 -6.48
CA ARG A 350 13.36 -22.95 -7.69
C ARG A 350 14.01 -24.34 -7.64
N TYR A 351 14.49 -24.77 -6.47
CA TYR A 351 15.05 -26.12 -6.29
C TYR A 351 13.98 -27.22 -6.33
N ARG A 352 12.79 -27.01 -5.74
CA ARG A 352 11.67 -27.96 -5.87
C ARG A 352 11.20 -28.10 -7.33
N HIS A 353 11.06 -26.99 -8.05
CA HIS A 353 10.64 -27.03 -9.44
C HIS A 353 11.67 -27.66 -10.39
N VAL A 354 12.96 -27.67 -10.01
CA VAL A 354 14.03 -28.37 -10.74
C VAL A 354 14.10 -29.85 -10.33
N ALA A 355 13.79 -30.18 -9.08
CA ALA A 355 13.69 -31.56 -8.61
C ALA A 355 12.48 -32.28 -9.25
N ASP A 356 11.32 -31.61 -9.32
CA ASP A 356 10.09 -32.15 -9.91
C ASP A 356 10.12 -32.20 -11.45
N ALA A 357 11.09 -31.53 -12.09
CA ALA A 357 11.31 -31.57 -13.55
C ALA A 357 12.37 -32.60 -13.98
N ASN A 358 13.03 -33.25 -13.01
CA ASN A 358 14.04 -34.29 -13.22
C ASN A 358 13.57 -35.68 -12.75
N THR A 359 12.28 -35.82 -12.44
CA THR A 359 11.54 -37.09 -12.30
C THR A 359 10.43 -37.12 -13.33
#